data_AF-A0A7W8UYE3-F1
#
_entry.id   AF-A0A7W8UYE3-F1
#
_cell.length_a   1.000
_cell.length_b   1.000
_cell.length_c   1.000
_cell.angle_alpha   90.00
_cell.angle_beta   90.00
_cell.angle_gamma   90.00
#
_symmetry.space_group_name_H-M   'P 1'
#
loop_
_entity.id
_entity.type
_entity.pdbx_description
1 polymer ?
#
loop_
_entity_poly.entity_id
_entity_poly.type
_entity_poly.pdbx_seq_one_letter_code
_entity_poly.pdbx_strand_id
1 'polypeptide(L)'
;MHHRRLAMIWVETGAESKKWESNPIQIGNPGDPGLRALLAGNEGGDLIIPPTWMNRLTFGSAITNPYHSIAAGIGYLLMRTANYAIKAVPDADATIYEARVLAGDSIAKIAKTNGSTIEVIQKLNPSFHLLRPGQILKYQKASLKKVIVSWKIITTSSIAKNYNSGDSLYPQKLDYALSLIHKGEAALCAQ
;
A
#
# COMPACT_ATOMS: atom_id res chain seq x y z
N MET A 1 -4.93 5.43 14.58
CA MET A 1 -4.27 6.10 13.42
C MET A 1 -4.38 7.62 13.52
N HIS A 2 -5.54 8.17 13.86
CA HIS A 2 -5.81 9.61 13.95
C HIS A 2 -4.78 10.41 14.79
N HIS A 3 -4.62 10.08 16.08
CA HIS A 3 -3.67 10.75 16.99
C HIS A 3 -2.22 10.69 16.52
N ARG A 4 -1.83 9.58 15.86
CA ARG A 4 -0.47 9.38 15.36
C ARG A 4 -0.16 10.28 14.16
N ARG A 5 -1.14 10.50 13.27
CA ARG A 5 -1.01 11.48 12.18
C ARG A 5 -0.76 12.88 12.73
N LEU A 6 -1.52 13.29 13.75
CA LEU A 6 -1.35 14.60 14.39
C LEU A 6 0.02 14.73 15.07
N ALA A 7 0.44 13.69 15.80
CA ALA A 7 1.77 13.65 16.39
C ALA A 7 2.89 13.76 15.35
N MET A 8 2.77 13.06 14.21
CA MET A 8 3.73 13.17 13.11
C MET A 8 3.83 14.60 12.58
N ILE A 9 2.70 15.25 12.27
CA ILE A 9 2.71 16.62 11.76
C ILE A 9 3.40 17.57 12.76
N TRP A 10 3.10 17.42 14.04
CA TRP A 10 3.72 18.25 15.08
C TRP A 10 5.22 18.03 15.16
N VAL A 11 5.69 16.79 15.08
CA VAL A 11 7.13 16.45 15.10
C VAL A 11 7.86 16.91 13.83
N GLU A 12 7.23 16.80 12.66
CA GLU A 12 7.85 17.13 11.37
C GLU A 12 8.04 18.63 11.15
N THR A 13 7.05 19.44 11.53
CA THR A 13 7.04 20.87 11.17
C THR A 13 7.10 21.80 12.37
N GLY A 14 6.72 21.34 13.58
CA GLY A 14 6.70 22.16 14.80
C GLY A 14 5.61 23.23 14.77
N ALA A 15 4.90 23.46 15.88
CA ALA A 15 3.66 24.26 15.90
C ALA A 15 3.77 25.70 15.36
N GLU A 16 4.95 26.32 15.40
CA GLU A 16 5.14 27.73 15.03
C GLU A 16 5.55 27.94 13.56
N SER A 17 5.72 26.87 12.79
CA SER A 17 6.26 26.96 11.44
C SER A 17 5.21 27.38 10.41
N LYS A 18 5.56 28.32 9.52
CA LYS A 18 4.69 28.67 8.38
C LYS A 18 4.45 27.50 7.41
N LYS A 19 5.25 26.42 7.48
CA LYS A 19 5.04 25.23 6.66
C LYS A 19 3.73 24.49 6.97
N TRP A 20 3.05 24.78 8.08
CA TRP A 20 1.71 24.24 8.34
C TRP A 20 0.71 24.61 7.23
N GLU A 21 0.91 25.75 6.58
CA GLU A 21 0.03 26.25 5.51
C GLU A 21 0.34 25.60 4.14
N SER A 22 1.42 24.83 4.01
CA SER A 22 1.89 24.29 2.72
C SER A 22 2.36 22.84 2.79
N ASN A 23 3.45 22.57 3.54
CA ASN A 23 4.06 21.24 3.66
C ASN A 23 4.23 20.78 5.13
N PRO A 24 3.13 20.55 5.87
CA PRO A 24 3.14 20.20 7.29
C PRO A 24 3.81 18.87 7.65
N ILE A 25 3.87 17.87 6.75
CA ILE A 25 4.53 16.58 7.03
C ILE A 25 5.88 16.43 6.32
N GLN A 26 6.35 17.51 5.68
CA GLN A 26 7.66 17.66 5.03
C GLN A 26 8.00 16.64 3.93
N ILE A 27 7.03 15.87 3.46
CA ILE A 27 7.21 14.94 2.35
C ILE A 27 7.44 15.70 1.04
N GLY A 28 8.33 15.19 0.18
CA GLY A 28 8.65 15.77 -1.12
C GLY A 28 9.62 16.96 -1.07
N ASN A 29 10.21 17.26 0.08
CA ASN A 29 11.31 18.23 0.16
C ASN A 29 12.51 17.75 -0.69
N PRO A 30 13.36 18.66 -1.20
CA PRO A 30 14.56 18.26 -1.95
C PRO A 30 15.40 17.23 -1.18
N GLY A 31 15.69 16.10 -1.81
CA GLY A 31 16.42 14.98 -1.21
C GLY A 31 15.55 13.92 -0.52
N ASP A 32 14.24 14.15 -0.33
CA ASP A 32 13.32 13.14 0.20
C ASP A 32 12.88 12.17 -0.92
N PRO A 33 13.20 10.86 -0.82
CA PRO A 33 12.73 9.86 -1.78
C PRO A 33 11.25 9.49 -1.59
N GLY A 34 10.63 9.83 -0.47
CA GLY A 34 9.34 9.29 -0.04
C GLY A 34 8.18 9.59 -0.99
N LEU A 35 8.06 10.85 -1.42
CA LEU A 35 7.02 11.25 -2.38
C LEU A 35 7.18 10.54 -3.74
N ARG A 36 8.43 10.38 -4.19
CA ARG A 36 8.72 9.68 -5.45
C ARG A 36 8.36 8.20 -5.35
N ALA A 37 8.79 7.54 -4.28
CA ALA A 37 8.46 6.14 -4.01
C ALA A 37 6.94 5.90 -3.99
N LEU A 38 6.18 6.81 -3.38
CA LEU A 38 4.73 6.73 -3.31
C LEU A 38 4.05 6.88 -4.69
N LEU A 39 4.51 7.83 -5.51
CA LEU A 39 3.82 8.18 -6.77
C LEU A 39 4.35 7.45 -8.01
N ALA A 40 5.51 6.79 -7.94
CA ALA A 40 6.12 6.11 -9.10
C ALA A 40 5.41 4.80 -9.51
N GLY A 41 4.55 4.23 -8.66
CA GLY A 41 3.77 3.03 -8.99
C GLY A 41 4.54 1.71 -8.98
N ASN A 42 5.81 1.69 -8.57
CA ASN A 42 6.65 0.49 -8.53
C ASN A 42 6.83 -0.09 -7.11
N GLU A 43 6.65 0.72 -6.07
CA GLU A 43 6.81 0.31 -4.67
C GLU A 43 5.52 -0.13 -3.98
N GLY A 44 4.36 0.04 -4.63
CA GLY A 44 3.05 -0.33 -4.09
C GLY A 44 2.16 0.85 -3.68
N GLY A 45 2.56 2.08 -3.97
CA GLY A 45 1.74 3.28 -3.70
C GLY A 45 0.41 3.28 -4.47
N ASP A 46 0.36 2.62 -5.61
CA ASP A 46 -0.85 2.36 -6.43
C ASP A 46 -1.90 1.50 -5.69
N LEU A 47 -1.46 0.67 -4.74
CA LEU A 47 -2.35 -0.13 -3.88
C LEU A 47 -2.83 0.63 -2.64
N ILE A 48 -2.24 1.80 -2.35
CA ILE A 48 -2.52 2.61 -1.16
C ILE A 48 -3.38 3.82 -1.52
N ILE A 49 -3.05 4.51 -2.62
CA ILE A 49 -3.73 5.73 -3.04
C ILE A 49 -5.06 5.36 -3.69
N PRO A 50 -6.20 5.85 -3.18
CA PRO A 50 -7.49 5.61 -3.81
C PRO A 50 -7.50 6.14 -5.25
N PRO A 51 -8.19 5.47 -6.21
CA PRO A 51 -8.21 5.91 -7.62
C PRO A 51 -8.67 7.37 -7.80
N THR A 52 -9.59 7.84 -6.95
CA THR A 52 -10.09 9.24 -6.97
C THR A 52 -9.01 10.28 -6.65
N TRP A 53 -7.88 9.86 -6.08
CA TRP A 53 -6.76 10.73 -5.71
C TRP A 53 -5.59 10.68 -6.69
N MET A 54 -5.49 9.69 -7.57
CA MET A 54 -4.31 9.51 -8.45
C MET A 54 -4.00 10.73 -9.33
N ASN A 55 -5.04 11.45 -9.78
CA ASN A 55 -4.86 12.67 -10.59
C ASN A 55 -4.85 13.97 -9.78
N ARG A 56 -5.12 13.89 -8.46
CA ARG A 56 -5.15 15.06 -7.56
C ARG A 56 -3.86 15.17 -6.75
N LEU A 57 -3.34 14.04 -6.29
CA LEU A 57 -2.10 13.96 -5.53
C LEU A 57 -0.89 13.91 -6.47
N THR A 58 -0.39 15.09 -6.81
CA THR A 58 0.83 15.26 -7.62
C THR A 58 2.01 15.70 -6.76
N PHE A 59 3.23 15.61 -7.31
CA PHE A 59 4.44 16.11 -6.66
C PHE A 59 4.29 17.58 -6.21
N GLY A 60 3.84 18.45 -7.11
CA GLY A 60 3.67 19.87 -6.80
C GLY A 60 2.58 20.12 -5.76
N SER A 61 1.47 19.38 -5.82
CA SER A 61 0.38 19.54 -4.86
C SER A 61 0.78 19.10 -3.45
N ALA A 62 1.59 18.05 -3.31
CA ALA A 62 1.99 17.53 -2.00
C ALA A 62 2.92 18.47 -1.22
N ILE A 63 3.62 19.39 -1.90
CA ILE A 63 4.52 20.36 -1.26
C ILE A 63 3.88 21.76 -1.08
N THR A 64 2.75 22.03 -1.74
CA THR A 64 2.09 23.36 -1.71
C THR A 64 0.73 23.34 -1.03
N ASN A 65 0.05 22.20 -0.98
CA ASN A 65 -1.26 22.05 -0.36
C ASN A 65 -1.14 21.20 0.92
N PRO A 66 -1.53 21.72 2.09
CA PRO A 66 -1.32 21.02 3.36
C PRO A 66 -2.15 19.74 3.46
N TYR A 67 -3.34 19.70 2.86
CA TYR A 67 -4.15 18.49 2.82
C TYR A 67 -3.47 17.39 2.00
N HIS A 68 -2.87 17.75 0.86
CA HIS A 68 -2.15 16.82 -0.01
C HIS A 68 -0.82 16.39 0.61
N SER A 69 -0.09 17.30 1.26
CA SER A 69 1.11 16.97 2.03
C SER A 69 0.82 15.86 3.03
N ILE A 70 -0.21 16.04 3.85
CA ILE A 70 -0.53 15.05 4.87
C ILE A 70 -1.07 13.75 4.25
N ALA A 71 -1.87 13.84 3.19
CA ALA A 71 -2.34 12.65 2.47
C ALA A 71 -1.17 11.84 1.89
N ALA A 72 -0.19 12.51 1.27
CA ALA A 72 1.03 11.87 0.79
C ALA A 72 1.83 11.25 1.93
N GLY A 73 2.04 11.96 3.04
CA GLY A 73 2.77 11.42 4.19
C GLY A 73 2.12 10.18 4.79
N ILE A 74 0.79 10.17 4.94
CA ILE A 74 0.06 8.96 5.37
C ILE A 74 0.16 7.85 4.32
N GLY A 75 -0.03 8.17 3.04
CA GLY A 75 0.07 7.21 1.95
C GLY A 75 1.44 6.53 1.95
N TYR A 76 2.50 7.30 2.14
CA TYR A 76 3.86 6.79 2.25
C TYR A 76 4.04 5.91 3.48
N LEU A 77 3.60 6.35 4.66
CA LEU A 77 3.65 5.52 5.88
C LEU A 77 2.91 4.18 5.69
N LEU A 78 1.70 4.22 5.13
CA LEU A 78 0.92 3.02 4.83
C LEU A 78 1.68 2.12 3.84
N MET A 79 2.23 2.67 2.76
CA MET A 79 3.02 1.92 1.79
C MET A 79 4.21 1.20 2.44
N ARG A 80 4.91 1.85 3.37
CA ARG A 80 6.08 1.28 4.07
C ARG A 80 5.70 0.28 5.17
N THR A 81 4.46 0.34 5.67
CA THR A 81 3.93 -0.58 6.70
C THR A 81 3.13 -1.74 6.13
N ALA A 82 2.75 -1.72 4.86
CA ALA A 82 2.16 -2.86 4.17
C ALA A 82 3.18 -3.99 3.97
N ASN A 83 2.70 -5.23 4.12
CA ASN A 83 3.40 -6.42 3.66
C ASN A 83 2.79 -6.83 2.31
N TYR A 84 3.63 -7.01 1.30
CA TYR A 84 3.21 -7.35 -0.05
C TYR A 84 3.52 -8.80 -0.38
N ALA A 85 2.69 -9.39 -1.24
CA ALA A 85 3.00 -10.63 -1.93
C ALA A 85 2.57 -10.53 -3.39
N ILE A 86 3.16 -11.37 -4.25
CA ILE A 86 2.62 -11.64 -5.57
C ILE A 86 1.60 -12.77 -5.42
N LYS A 87 0.35 -12.53 -5.83
CA LYS A 87 -0.71 -13.54 -5.82
C LYS A 87 -1.44 -13.57 -7.14
N ALA A 88 -1.97 -14.74 -7.52
CA ALA A 88 -2.98 -14.79 -8.56
C ALA A 88 -4.26 -14.06 -8.12
N VAL A 89 -4.64 -13.05 -8.88
CA VAL A 89 -5.87 -12.28 -8.69
C VAL A 89 -6.76 -12.54 -9.90
N PRO A 90 -7.98 -13.07 -9.70
CA PRO A 90 -8.97 -13.16 -10.77
C PRO A 90 -9.22 -11.80 -11.39
N ASP A 91 -9.41 -11.77 -12.70
CA ASP A 91 -9.84 -10.55 -13.38
C ASP A 91 -11.32 -10.26 -13.05
N ALA A 92 -11.80 -9.08 -13.47
CA ALA A 92 -13.19 -8.68 -13.23
C ALA A 92 -14.22 -9.67 -13.82
N ASP A 93 -13.80 -10.40 -14.86
CA ASP A 93 -14.54 -11.49 -15.46
C ASP A 93 -14.46 -12.74 -14.57
N ALA A 94 -15.54 -12.98 -13.81
CA ALA A 94 -15.63 -14.12 -12.91
C ALA A 94 -15.95 -15.44 -13.65
N THR A 95 -16.09 -15.43 -14.98
CA THR A 95 -16.50 -16.61 -15.76
C THR A 95 -15.48 -17.74 -15.67
N ILE A 96 -15.98 -18.96 -15.45
CA ILE A 96 -15.18 -20.18 -15.57
C ILE A 96 -15.28 -20.67 -17.02
N TYR A 97 -14.13 -20.79 -17.66
CA TYR A 97 -13.95 -21.27 -19.01
C TYR A 97 -13.40 -22.69 -19.01
N GLU A 98 -13.46 -23.34 -20.17
CA GLU A 98 -12.96 -24.68 -20.38
C GLU A 98 -11.91 -24.69 -21.50
N ALA A 99 -10.81 -25.40 -21.27
CA ALA A 99 -9.77 -25.62 -22.25
C ALA A 99 -9.53 -27.13 -22.42
N ARG A 100 -9.57 -27.61 -23.67
CA ARG A 100 -9.20 -28.99 -23.98
C ARG A 100 -7.68 -29.12 -23.99
N VAL A 101 -7.15 -30.07 -23.24
CA VAL A 101 -5.72 -30.40 -23.18
C VAL A 101 -5.30 -31.08 -24.48
N LEU A 102 -4.29 -30.55 -25.15
CA LEU A 102 -3.68 -31.14 -26.34
C LEU A 102 -2.38 -31.88 -25.99
N ALA A 103 -1.90 -32.71 -26.92
CA ALA A 103 -0.60 -33.36 -26.76
C ALA A 103 0.52 -32.31 -26.66
N GLY A 104 1.39 -32.46 -25.65
CA GLY A 104 2.47 -31.51 -25.38
C GLY A 104 2.04 -30.24 -24.62
N ASP A 105 0.79 -30.16 -24.15
CA ASP A 105 0.38 -29.08 -23.25
C ASP A 105 0.86 -29.31 -21.82
N SER A 106 1.14 -28.20 -21.16
CA SER A 106 1.39 -28.13 -19.72
C SER A 106 0.42 -27.13 -19.08
N ILE A 107 0.19 -27.23 -17.77
CA ILE A 107 -0.64 -26.27 -17.04
C ILE A 107 -0.12 -24.84 -17.26
N ALA A 108 1.20 -24.66 -17.27
CA ALA A 108 1.83 -23.36 -17.53
C ALA A 108 1.52 -22.81 -18.92
N LYS A 109 1.59 -23.65 -19.97
CA LYS A 109 1.27 -23.26 -21.34
C LYS A 109 -0.21 -22.91 -21.48
N ILE A 110 -1.11 -23.72 -20.91
CA ILE A 110 -2.56 -23.48 -20.93
C ILE A 110 -2.89 -22.18 -20.18
N ALA A 111 -2.32 -21.97 -18.99
CA ALA A 111 -2.48 -20.74 -18.22
C ALA A 111 -2.08 -19.50 -19.04
N LYS A 112 -0.88 -19.54 -19.63
CA LYS A 112 -0.37 -18.42 -20.44
C LYS A 112 -1.26 -18.13 -21.65
N THR A 113 -1.63 -19.15 -22.43
CA THR A 113 -2.45 -18.98 -23.65
C THR A 113 -3.84 -18.43 -23.33
N ASN A 114 -4.40 -18.79 -22.18
CA ASN A 114 -5.77 -18.42 -21.81
C ASN A 114 -5.87 -17.24 -20.82
N GLY A 115 -4.76 -16.53 -20.56
CA GLY A 115 -4.76 -15.37 -19.65
C GLY A 115 -5.11 -15.74 -18.21
N SER A 116 -4.62 -16.87 -17.73
CA SER A 116 -4.83 -17.37 -16.37
C SER A 116 -3.49 -17.60 -15.65
N THR A 117 -3.54 -18.10 -14.42
CA THR A 117 -2.36 -18.51 -13.64
C THR A 117 -2.41 -20.01 -13.34
N ILE A 118 -1.24 -20.60 -13.13
CA ILE A 118 -1.11 -22.01 -12.72
C ILE A 118 -1.91 -22.27 -11.45
N GLU A 119 -1.80 -21.37 -10.46
CA GLU A 119 -2.50 -21.44 -9.18
C GLU A 119 -4.02 -21.51 -9.34
N VAL A 120 -4.60 -20.68 -10.22
CA VAL A 120 -6.04 -20.65 -10.47
C VAL A 120 -6.50 -21.92 -11.18
N ILE A 121 -5.77 -22.38 -12.20
CA ILE A 121 -6.10 -23.64 -12.89
C ILE A 121 -6.04 -24.82 -11.92
N GLN A 122 -4.98 -24.95 -11.12
CA GLN A 122 -4.86 -26.05 -10.16
C GLN A 122 -5.97 -26.02 -9.12
N LYS A 123 -6.32 -24.83 -8.60
CA LYS A 123 -7.42 -24.66 -7.65
C LYS A 123 -8.78 -25.09 -8.22
N LEU A 124 -9.03 -24.82 -9.51
CA LEU A 124 -10.28 -25.18 -10.19
C LEU A 124 -10.33 -26.65 -10.61
N ASN A 125 -9.19 -27.34 -10.61
CA ASN A 125 -9.09 -28.74 -11.04
C ASN A 125 -8.32 -29.60 -10.02
N PRO A 126 -8.79 -29.71 -8.77
CA PRO A 126 -8.05 -30.39 -7.70
C PRO A 126 -7.80 -31.89 -7.97
N SER A 127 -8.63 -32.52 -8.81
CA SER A 127 -8.53 -33.94 -9.16
C SER A 127 -7.51 -34.25 -10.27
N PHE A 128 -6.92 -33.24 -10.92
CA PHE A 128 -5.96 -33.46 -12.00
C PHE A 128 -4.53 -33.26 -11.50
N HIS A 129 -3.90 -34.36 -11.10
CA HIS A 129 -2.48 -34.39 -10.74
C HIS A 129 -1.55 -34.60 -11.94
N LEU A 130 -2.05 -35.23 -13.01
CA LEU A 130 -1.32 -35.45 -14.26
C LEU A 130 -2.22 -35.08 -15.45
N LEU A 131 -1.70 -34.22 -16.34
CA LEU A 131 -2.40 -33.84 -17.56
C LEU A 131 -2.32 -34.96 -18.60
N ARG A 132 -3.46 -35.24 -19.22
CA ARG A 132 -3.60 -36.19 -20.34
C ARG A 132 -4.33 -35.50 -21.50
N PRO A 133 -3.89 -35.73 -22.76
CA PRO A 133 -4.61 -35.20 -23.91
C PRO A 133 -6.09 -35.60 -23.91
N GLY A 134 -6.95 -34.67 -24.31
CA GLY A 134 -8.41 -34.85 -24.33
C GLY A 134 -9.13 -34.46 -23.04
N GLN A 135 -8.42 -34.25 -21.93
CA GLN A 135 -9.01 -33.71 -20.70
C GLN A 135 -9.57 -32.29 -20.93
N ILE A 136 -10.60 -31.93 -20.18
CA ILE A 136 -11.15 -30.58 -20.13
C ILE A 136 -10.72 -29.95 -18.81
N LEU A 137 -9.92 -28.88 -18.87
CA LEU A 137 -9.52 -28.09 -17.72
C LEU A 137 -10.41 -26.87 -17.57
N LYS A 138 -10.86 -26.63 -16.34
CA LYS A 138 -11.51 -25.39 -15.96
C LYS A 138 -10.47 -24.31 -15.68
N TYR A 139 -10.69 -23.09 -16.15
CA TYR A 139 -9.85 -21.96 -15.83
C TYR A 139 -10.68 -20.69 -15.66
N GLN A 140 -10.11 -19.70 -15.00
CA GLN A 140 -10.66 -18.36 -14.91
C GLN A 140 -9.54 -17.38 -15.26
N LYS A 141 -9.87 -16.28 -15.94
CA LYS A 141 -8.86 -15.26 -16.25
C LYS A 141 -8.31 -14.67 -14.97
N ALA A 142 -7.00 -14.62 -14.87
CA ALA A 142 -6.30 -14.17 -13.68
C ALA A 142 -4.88 -13.77 -14.04
N SER A 143 -4.34 -12.83 -13.28
CA SER A 143 -2.96 -12.39 -13.43
C SER A 143 -2.26 -12.34 -12.09
N LEU A 144 -0.95 -12.53 -12.11
CA LEU A 144 -0.10 -12.34 -10.94
C LEU A 144 0.01 -10.84 -10.66
N LYS A 145 -0.54 -10.39 -9.53
CA LYS A 145 -0.50 -8.98 -9.11
C LYS A 145 0.17 -8.86 -7.75
N LYS A 146 0.85 -7.73 -7.54
CA LYS A 146 1.26 -7.32 -6.19
C LYS A 146 -0.02 -7.00 -5.42
N VAL A 147 -0.15 -7.58 -4.23
CA VAL A 147 -1.29 -7.33 -3.33
C VAL A 147 -0.78 -7.10 -1.91
N ILE A 148 -1.57 -6.35 -1.13
CA ILE A 148 -1.33 -6.18 0.31
C ILE A 148 -1.90 -7.42 1.00
N VAL A 149 -1.04 -8.15 1.73
CA VAL A 149 -1.44 -9.38 2.44
C VAL A 149 -1.64 -9.16 3.94
N SER A 150 -0.99 -8.17 4.51
CA SER A 150 -1.14 -7.77 5.91
C SER A 150 -0.49 -6.41 6.16
N TRP A 151 -0.66 -5.90 7.37
CA TRP A 151 -0.06 -4.64 7.82
C TRP A 151 0.86 -4.90 9.01
N LYS A 152 2.02 -4.26 9.03
CA LYS A 152 2.86 -4.19 10.22
C LYS A 152 2.12 -3.42 11.31
N ILE A 153 2.37 -3.79 12.57
CA ILE A 153 1.82 -3.06 13.71
C ILE A 153 2.37 -1.63 13.70
N ILE A 154 1.47 -0.65 13.78
CA ILE A 154 1.83 0.77 13.83
C ILE A 154 2.08 1.15 15.30
N THR A 155 3.34 1.43 15.63
CA THR A 155 3.82 1.99 16.91
C THR A 155 4.72 3.19 16.60
N THR A 156 5.09 3.99 17.59
CA THR A 156 6.03 5.12 17.38
C THR A 156 7.39 4.63 16.88
N SER A 157 7.90 3.54 17.44
CA SER A 157 9.14 2.90 16.96
C SER A 157 9.02 2.36 15.54
N SER A 158 7.88 1.76 15.17
CA SER A 158 7.70 1.26 13.81
C SER A 158 7.47 2.40 12.81
N ILE A 159 6.81 3.49 13.19
CA ILE A 159 6.72 4.70 12.36
C ILE A 159 8.11 5.27 12.11
N ALA A 160 8.92 5.47 13.15
CA ALA A 160 10.31 5.94 13.00
C ALA A 160 11.10 5.05 12.03
N LYS A 161 11.08 3.73 12.25
CA LYS A 161 11.80 2.78 11.39
C LYS A 161 11.35 2.81 9.91
N ASN A 162 10.06 3.02 9.65
CA ASN A 162 9.49 2.89 8.30
C ASN A 162 9.27 4.24 7.58
N TYR A 163 9.24 5.37 8.31
CA TYR A 163 8.98 6.71 7.76
C TYR A 163 10.20 7.62 7.89
N ASN A 164 10.76 7.77 9.09
CA ASN A 164 11.90 8.65 9.37
C ASN A 164 12.97 7.93 10.20
N SER A 165 13.79 7.12 9.53
CA SER A 165 14.86 6.35 10.17
C SER A 165 16.16 7.13 10.35
N GLY A 166 16.21 8.39 9.89
CA GLY A 166 17.38 9.25 9.98
C GLY A 166 17.54 9.95 11.33
N ASP A 167 16.44 10.14 12.07
CA ASP A 167 16.43 10.76 13.39
C ASP A 167 16.23 9.70 14.49
N SER A 168 17.28 9.43 15.26
CA SER A 168 17.27 8.44 16.34
C SER A 168 16.35 8.83 17.52
N LEU A 169 16.04 10.12 17.67
CA LEU A 169 15.13 10.64 18.71
C LEU A 169 13.69 10.71 18.23
N TYR A 170 13.43 10.42 16.95
CA TYR A 170 12.09 10.49 16.35
C TYR A 170 11.01 9.69 17.12
N PRO A 171 11.27 8.44 17.57
CA PRO A 171 10.29 7.71 18.38
C PRO A 171 9.91 8.45 19.66
N GLN A 172 10.90 9.02 20.37
CA GLN A 172 10.70 9.72 21.63
C GLN A 172 9.92 11.02 21.44
N LYS A 173 10.20 11.75 20.35
CA LYS A 173 9.42 12.94 19.95
C LYS A 173 7.97 12.58 19.67
N LEU A 174 7.72 11.47 18.98
CA LEU A 174 6.36 10.99 18.72
C LEU A 174 5.64 10.56 20.01
N ASP A 175 6.32 9.84 20.90
CA ASP A 175 5.75 9.42 22.19
C ASP A 175 5.37 10.65 23.04
N TYR A 176 6.24 11.65 23.08
CA TYR A 176 5.98 12.92 23.74
C TYR A 176 4.75 13.62 23.15
N ALA A 177 4.72 13.83 21.83
CA ALA A 177 3.61 14.50 21.15
C ALA A 177 2.28 13.74 21.37
N LEU A 178 2.28 12.40 21.28
CA LEU A 178 1.10 11.58 21.55
C LEU A 178 0.60 11.75 22.99
N SER A 179 1.52 11.80 23.96
CA SER A 179 1.16 12.00 25.37
C SER A 179 0.44 13.33 25.60
N LEU A 180 0.85 14.40 24.90
CA LEU A 180 0.22 15.71 24.98
C LEU A 180 -1.17 15.71 24.34
N ILE A 181 -1.31 15.09 23.16
CA ILE A 181 -2.60 15.01 22.46
C ILE A 181 -3.62 14.26 23.32
N HIS A 182 -3.25 13.12 23.91
CA HIS A 182 -4.15 12.36 24.77
C HIS A 182 -4.55 13.15 26.03
N LYS A 183 -3.61 13.90 26.63
CA LYS A 183 -3.92 14.77 27.78
C LYS A 183 -4.89 15.90 27.42
N GLY A 184 -4.72 16.51 26.25
CA GLY A 184 -5.59 17.57 25.76
C GLY A 184 -7.03 17.10 25.54
N GLU A 185 -7.23 15.91 24.96
CA GLU A 185 -8.57 15.33 24.78
C GLU A 185 -9.24 14.98 26.10
N ALA A 186 -8.49 14.44 27.06
CA ALA A 186 -9.03 14.14 28.38
C ALA A 186 -9.53 15.40 29.10
N ALA A 187 -8.87 16.55 28.88
CA ALA A 187 -9.29 17.83 29.45
C ALA A 187 -10.57 18.38 28.80
N LEU A 188 -10.80 18.15 27.49
CA LEU A 188 -11.99 18.58 26.76
C LEU A 188 -13.24 17.76 27.11
N CYS A 189 -13.08 16.47 27.44
CA CYS A 189 -14.20 15.59 27.82
C CYS A 189 -14.67 15.76 29.27
N ALA A 190 -13.93 16.53 30.09
CA ALA A 190 -14.26 16.80 31.49
C ALA A 190 -15.00 18.13 31.71
N GLN A 191 -15.32 18.86 30.63
CA GLN A 191 -16.10 20.10 30.62
C GLN A 191 -17.54 19.89 30.17
#